data_AF-A0A9D8ZJ93-F1
#
_entry.id   AF-A0A9D8ZJ93-F1
#
_cell.length_a   1.000
_cell.length_b   1.000
_cell.length_c   1.000
_cell.angle_alpha   90.00
_cell.angle_beta   90.00
_cell.angle_gamma   90.00
#
_symmetry.space_group_name_H-M   'P 1'
#
loop_
_entity.id
_entity.type
_entity.pdbx_description
1 polymer ?
#
loop_
_entity_poly.entity_id
_entity_poly.type
_entity_poly.pdbx_seq_one_letter_code
_entity_poly.pdbx_strand_id
1 'polypeptide(L)'
;MRPLPYRVETATGDTLDITFPLHEETASAMRVNQLLSAVLEAIDKDIQVCGETANGDVLQALAMAVAVRARMINAPADVTANLAKMLVERSTAAAGDAERAQPESGNA
;
A
#
# COMPACT_ATOMS: atom_id res chain seq x y z
N MET A 1 6.19 -11.71 -13.78
CA MET A 1 5.54 -10.66 -12.96
C MET A 1 5.76 -9.31 -13.61
N ARG A 2 4.76 -8.43 -13.61
CA ARG A 2 4.88 -7.08 -14.17
C ARG A 2 5.23 -6.09 -13.06
N PRO A 3 6.30 -5.29 -13.18
CA PRO A 3 6.65 -4.32 -12.15
C PRO A 3 5.70 -3.12 -12.17
N LEU A 4 5.43 -2.55 -11.00
CA LEU A 4 4.75 -1.27 -10.83
C LEU A 4 5.65 -0.33 -10.02
N PRO A 5 6.31 0.64 -10.66
CA PRO A 5 6.96 1.74 -9.97
C PRO A 5 5.92 2.59 -9.23
N TYR A 6 6.21 2.92 -7.98
CA TYR A 6 5.36 3.72 -7.11
C TYR A 6 6.23 4.63 -6.26
N ARG A 7 5.98 5.94 -6.33
CA ARG A 7 6.69 6.96 -5.55
C ARG A 7 5.72 7.57 -4.57
N VAL A 8 6.10 7.64 -3.29
CA VAL A 8 5.34 8.32 -2.25
C VAL A 8 6.25 9.27 -1.49
N GLU A 9 5.72 10.45 -1.18
CA GLU A 9 6.37 11.44 -0.33
C GLU A 9 5.72 11.36 1.06
N THR A 10 6.55 11.25 2.08
CA THR A 10 6.09 11.23 3.47
C THR A 10 5.86 12.64 3.97
N ALA A 11 5.09 12.80 5.06
CA ALA A 11 4.88 14.11 5.69
C ALA A 11 6.19 14.80 6.15
N THR A 12 7.29 14.05 6.34
CA THR A 12 8.61 14.59 6.69
C THR A 12 9.45 14.99 5.47
N GLY A 13 8.92 14.84 4.25
CA GLY A 13 9.60 15.16 2.99
C GLY A 13 10.50 14.04 2.45
N ASP A 14 10.56 12.87 3.12
CA ASP A 14 11.27 11.71 2.58
C ASP A 14 10.50 11.16 1.39
N THR A 15 11.22 10.78 0.34
CA THR A 15 10.66 10.03 -0.78
C THR A 15 10.97 8.55 -0.62
N LEU A 16 9.98 7.70 -0.87
CA LEU A 16 10.12 6.27 -1.05
C LEU A 16 9.81 5.90 -2.50
N ASP A 17 10.80 5.36 -3.22
CA ASP A 17 10.64 4.84 -4.57
C ASP A 17 10.56 3.30 -4.51
N ILE A 18 9.36 2.75 -4.65
CA ILE A 18 9.07 1.32 -4.50
C ILE A 18 8.73 0.70 -5.85
N THR A 19 9.26 -0.49 -6.15
CA THR A 19 8.84 -1.27 -7.33
C THR A 19 8.08 -2.52 -6.91
N PHE A 20 6.74 -2.48 -7.02
CA PHE A 20 5.89 -3.60 -6.62
C PHE A 20 5.83 -4.70 -7.69
N PRO A 21 6.03 -5.98 -7.35
CA PRO A 21 5.86 -7.10 -8.27
C PRO A 21 4.37 -7.47 -8.37
N LEU A 22 3.68 -6.99 -9.40
CA LEU A 22 2.26 -7.30 -9.58
C LEU A 22 2.03 -8.78 -9.91
N HIS A 23 0.93 -9.31 -9.37
CA HIS A 23 0.44 -10.65 -9.66
C HIS A 23 0.15 -10.80 -11.16
N GLU A 24 0.33 -12.01 -11.68
CA GLU A 24 0.15 -12.28 -13.12
C GLU A 24 -1.28 -11.97 -13.59
N GLU A 25 -2.26 -12.27 -12.75
CA GLU A 25 -3.69 -12.02 -12.99
C GLU A 25 -4.12 -10.55 -12.81
N THR A 26 -3.22 -9.64 -12.41
CA THR A 26 -3.57 -8.22 -12.26
C THR A 26 -3.91 -7.59 -13.62
N ALA A 27 -5.18 -7.30 -13.90
CA ALA A 27 -5.58 -6.81 -15.21
C ALA A 27 -4.89 -5.49 -15.64
N SER A 28 -4.76 -4.51 -14.73
CA SER A 28 -4.21 -3.18 -15.05
C SER A 28 -3.36 -2.61 -13.93
N ALA A 29 -2.06 -2.42 -14.20
CA ALA A 29 -1.13 -1.76 -13.30
C ALA A 29 -1.55 -0.30 -13.00
N MET A 30 -2.08 0.39 -14.01
CA MET A 30 -2.57 1.77 -13.86
C MET A 30 -3.75 1.86 -12.90
N ARG A 31 -4.73 0.93 -12.99
CA ARG A 31 -5.86 0.89 -12.05
C ARG A 31 -5.40 0.55 -10.63
N VAL A 32 -4.41 -0.34 -10.48
CA VAL A 32 -3.82 -0.63 -9.17
C VAL A 32 -3.16 0.61 -8.57
N ASN A 33 -2.35 1.34 -9.35
CA ASN A 33 -1.72 2.58 -8.91
C ASN A 33 -2.78 3.60 -8.45
N GLN A 34 -3.79 3.86 -9.29
CA GLN A 34 -4.88 4.80 -8.96
C GLN A 34 -5.61 4.42 -7.67
N LEU A 35 -5.91 3.13 -7.47
CA LEU A 35 -6.59 2.66 -6.26
C LEU A 35 -5.69 2.75 -5.02
N LEU A 36 -4.41 2.41 -5.15
CA LEU A 36 -3.43 2.53 -4.06
C LEU A 36 -3.33 3.98 -3.59
N SER A 37 -3.12 4.92 -4.51
CA SER A 37 -3.04 6.35 -4.17
C SER A 37 -4.34 6.86 -3.56
N ALA A 38 -5.51 6.49 -4.09
CA ALA A 38 -6.79 6.92 -3.55
C ALA A 38 -7.04 6.39 -2.12
N VAL A 39 -6.60 5.16 -1.80
CA VAL A 39 -6.72 4.60 -0.46
C VAL A 39 -5.83 5.35 0.54
N LEU A 40 -4.57 5.61 0.17
CA LEU A 40 -3.64 6.35 1.03
C LEU A 40 -4.10 7.79 1.24
N GLU A 41 -4.51 8.48 0.18
CA GLU A 41 -5.04 9.86 0.28
C GLU A 41 -6.30 9.94 1.16
N ALA A 42 -7.19 8.94 1.08
CA ALA A 42 -8.37 8.89 1.93
C ALA A 42 -8.02 8.74 3.42
N ILE A 43 -7.01 7.92 3.74
CA ILE A 43 -6.51 7.75 5.11
C ILE A 43 -5.85 9.03 5.60
N ASP A 44 -4.97 9.63 4.79
CA ASP A 44 -4.27 10.87 5.17
C ASP A 44 -5.26 12.00 5.46
N LYS A 45 -6.30 12.12 4.63
CA LYS A 45 -7.38 13.08 4.84
C LYS A 45 -8.17 12.80 6.13
N ASP A 46 -8.46 11.54 6.42
CA ASP A 46 -9.18 11.18 7.65
C ASP A 46 -8.35 11.50 8.90
N ILE A 47 -7.05 11.17 8.91
CA ILE A 47 -6.13 11.50 10.00
C ILE A 47 -6.07 13.01 10.24
N GLN A 48 -6.02 13.82 9.18
CA GLN A 48 -6.02 15.28 9.29
C GLN A 48 -7.30 15.84 9.91
N VAL A 49 -8.44 15.17 9.74
CA VAL A 49 -9.76 15.65 10.20
C VAL A 49 -10.09 15.12 11.60
N CYS A 50 -9.83 13.84 11.87
CA CYS A 50 -10.30 13.12 13.04
C CYS A 50 -9.34 13.20 14.25
N GLY A 51 -8.09 13.65 14.07
CA GLY A 51 -7.12 13.85 15.15
C GLY A 51 -6.26 12.62 15.45
N GLU A 52 -5.85 12.44 16.71
CA GLU A 52 -4.88 11.40 17.12
C GLU A 52 -5.27 10.01 16.62
N THR A 53 -4.48 9.50 15.66
CA THR A 53 -4.60 8.15 15.10
C THR A 53 -3.25 7.47 15.24
N ALA A 54 -3.19 6.30 15.88
CA ALA A 54 -1.94 5.57 15.97
C ALA A 54 -1.64 4.84 14.65
N ASN A 55 -0.36 4.71 14.29
CA ASN A 55 0.05 3.91 13.13
C ASN A 55 -0.50 2.46 13.19
N GLY A 56 -0.64 1.90 14.40
CA GLY A 56 -1.25 0.59 14.61
C GLY A 56 -2.72 0.51 14.18
N ASP A 57 -3.49 1.58 14.39
CA ASP A 57 -4.91 1.63 14.01
C ASP A 57 -5.06 1.63 12.48
N VAL A 58 -4.23 2.42 11.80
CA VAL A 58 -4.19 2.48 10.32
C VAL A 58 -3.85 1.12 9.72
N LEU A 59 -2.77 0.49 10.21
CA LEU A 59 -2.33 -0.82 9.71
C LEU A 59 -3.38 -1.92 9.98
N GLN A 60 -4.00 -1.91 11.16
CA GLN A 60 -5.07 -2.85 11.51
C GLN A 60 -6.29 -2.66 10.60
N ALA A 61 -6.72 -1.42 10.37
CA ALA A 61 -7.86 -1.10 9.50
C ALA A 61 -7.61 -1.54 8.04
N LEU A 62 -6.40 -1.29 7.50
CA LEU A 62 -6.01 -1.73 6.17
C LEU A 62 -5.98 -3.26 6.05
N ALA A 63 -5.44 -3.96 7.06
CA ALA A 63 -5.45 -5.42 7.10
C ALA A 63 -6.87 -5.99 7.10
N MET A 64 -7.77 -5.40 7.89
CA MET A 64 -9.19 -5.77 7.92
C MET A 64 -9.88 -5.47 6.57
N ALA A 65 -9.59 -4.33 5.94
CA ALA A 65 -10.14 -3.97 4.64
C ALA A 65 -9.74 -4.98 3.55
N VAL A 66 -8.49 -5.44 3.54
CA VAL A 66 -8.01 -6.50 2.65
C VAL A 66 -8.76 -7.81 2.90
N ALA A 67 -8.90 -8.23 4.16
CA ALA A 67 -9.61 -9.46 4.52
C ALA A 67 -11.09 -9.44 4.11
N VAL A 68 -11.78 -8.33 4.39
CA VAL A 68 -13.18 -8.13 3.97
C VAL A 68 -13.28 -8.15 2.45
N ARG A 69 -12.41 -7.43 1.73
CA ARG A 69 -12.45 -7.37 0.27
C ARG A 69 -12.20 -8.73 -0.38
N ALA A 70 -11.27 -9.52 0.17
CA ALA A 70 -11.01 -10.88 -0.27
C ALA A 70 -12.24 -11.78 -0.07
N ARG A 71 -12.96 -11.62 1.05
CA ARG A 71 -14.18 -12.38 1.33
C ARG A 71 -15.36 -12.04 0.42
N MET A 72 -15.35 -10.88 -0.23
CA MET A 72 -16.37 -10.49 -1.21
C MET A 72 -16.19 -11.16 -2.59
N ILE A 73 -15.06 -11.83 -2.84
CA ILE A 73 -14.83 -12.57 -4.08
C ILE A 73 -15.60 -13.90 -4.01
N ASN A 74 -16.37 -14.21 -5.07
CA ASN A 74 -17.11 -15.47 -5.16
C ASN A 74 -16.16 -16.65 -5.48
N ALA A 75 -15.42 -17.08 -4.47
CA ALA A 75 -14.49 -18.21 -4.49
C ALA A 75 -14.37 -18.82 -3.08
N PRO A 76 -13.79 -20.02 -2.94
CA PRO A 76 -13.54 -20.63 -1.63
C PRO A 76 -12.75 -19.69 -0.70
N ALA A 77 -13.08 -19.71 0.60
CA ALA A 77 -12.59 -18.76 1.59
C ALA A 77 -11.06 -18.83 1.78
N ASP A 78 -10.54 -20.05 1.76
CA ASP A 78 -9.13 -20.38 1.88
C ASP A 78 -8.34 -19.86 0.68
N VAL A 79 -8.88 -20.01 -0.53
CA VAL A 79 -8.26 -19.52 -1.77
C VAL A 79 -8.10 -18.00 -1.73
N THR A 80 -9.16 -17.26 -1.41
CA THR A 80 -9.10 -15.79 -1.39
C THR A 80 -8.26 -15.26 -0.23
N ALA A 81 -8.29 -15.93 0.93
CA ALA A 81 -7.42 -15.59 2.06
C ALA A 81 -5.94 -15.81 1.74
N ASN A 82 -5.59 -16.91 1.06
CA ASN A 82 -4.20 -17.19 0.67
C ASN A 82 -3.70 -16.20 -0.38
N LEU A 83 -4.52 -15.85 -1.37
CA LEU A 83 -4.19 -14.80 -2.33
C LEU A 83 -3.96 -13.45 -1.63
N ALA A 84 -4.86 -13.05 -0.73
CA ALA A 84 -4.72 -11.80 0.02
C ALA A 84 -3.43 -11.75 0.85
N LYS A 85 -3.11 -12.83 1.59
CA LYS A 85 -1.87 -12.95 2.36
C LYS A 85 -0.63 -12.82 1.48
N MET A 86 -0.60 -13.55 0.36
CA MET A 86 0.50 -13.53 -0.59
C MET A 86 0.71 -12.14 -1.21
N LEU A 87 -0.36 -11.42 -1.55
CA LEU A 87 -0.28 -10.06 -2.07
C LEU A 87 0.28 -9.09 -1.03
N VAL A 88 -0.19 -9.17 0.22
CA VAL A 88 0.32 -8.33 1.32
C VAL A 88 1.79 -8.63 1.58
N GLU A 89 2.16 -9.91 1.74
CA GLU A 89 3.54 -10.35 1.98
C GLU A 89 4.51 -9.82 0.92
N ARG A 90 4.16 -9.99 -0.37
CA ARG A 90 4.99 -9.49 -1.48
C ARG A 90 5.10 -7.97 -1.52
N SER A 91 4.01 -7.28 -1.21
CA SER A 91 4.00 -5.81 -1.19
C SER A 91 4.84 -5.27 -0.05
N THR A 92 4.75 -5.88 1.13
CA THR A 92 5.57 -5.53 2.30
C THR A 92 7.06 -5.83 2.06
N ALA A 93 7.40 -6.95 1.43
CA ALA A 93 8.78 -7.25 1.05
C ALA A 93 9.33 -6.18 0.09
N ALA A 94 8.61 -5.86 -0.99
CA ALA A 94 9.03 -4.84 -1.94
C ALA A 94 9.19 -3.44 -1.31
N ALA A 95 8.32 -3.08 -0.36
CA ALA A 95 8.45 -1.83 0.37
C ALA A 95 9.64 -1.83 1.35
N GLY A 96 9.96 -2.98 1.95
CA GLY A 96 11.12 -3.14 2.85
C GLY A 96 12.47 -3.08 2.13
N ASP A 97 12.50 -3.52 0.86
CA ASP A 97 13.69 -3.46 0.00
C ASP A 97 13.91 -2.07 -0.63
N ALA A 98 12.92 -1.17 -0.55
CA ALA A 98 12.98 0.14 -1.19
C ALA A 98 13.94 1.09 -0.45
N GLU A 99 14.76 1.81 -1.22
CA GLU A 99 15.62 2.85 -0.68
C GLU A 99 14.79 4.09 -0.29
N ARG A 100 15.11 4.66 0.87
CA ARG A 100 14.53 5.93 1.33
C ARG A 100 15.46 7.07 0.95
N ALA A 101 15.01 7.95 0.06
CA ALA A 101 15.73 9.17 -0.27
C ALA A 101 15.30 10.28 0.70
N GLN A 102 16.24 10.71 1.56
CA GLN A 102 16.04 11.88 2.42
C GLN A 102 16.21 13.17 1.59
N PRO A 103 15.46 14.24 1.89
CA PRO A 103 15.70 15.53 1.24
C PRO A 103 17.12 16.01 1.54
N GLU A 104 17.82 16.52 0.52
CA GLU A 104 19.13 17.15 0.73
C GLU A 104 18.93 18.29 1.73
N SER A 105 19.47 18.14 2.94
CA SER A 105 19.53 19.22 3.91
C SER A 105 20.42 20.31 3.34
N GLY A 106 19.82 21.26 2.62
CA GLY A 106 20.49 22.43 2.09
C GLY A 106 20.99 23.28 3.25
N ASN A 107 22.32 23.32 3.44
CA ASN A 107 22.96 24.35 4.24
C ASN A 107 22.77 25.69 3.50
N ALA A 108 21.99 26.60 4.07
CA ALA A 108 21.98 28.02 3.74
C ALA A 108 21.77 28.85 5.00
#